data_AF-A0A8D2Q1X4-F1
#
_entry.id   AF-A0A8D2Q1X4-F1
#
_cell.length_a   1.000
_cell.length_b   1.000
_cell.length_c   1.000
_cell.angle_alpha   90.00
_cell.angle_beta   90.00
_cell.angle_gamma   90.00
#
_symmetry.space_group_name_H-M   'P 1'
#
loop_
_entity.id
_entity.type
_entity.pdbx_description
1 polymer ?
#
loop_
_entity_poly.entity_id
_entity_poly.type
_entity_poly.pdbx_seq_one_letter_code
_entity_poly.pdbx_strand_id
1 'polypeptide(L)'
;FKLLFVFLKCVYSYLIEDCVNQKYTHNSCEKVFCEPWQKCVRGACVCKLPYQCPKNGTMVCSSDRMKFPNYCSQKSFECRHRRSKFSFHIFLDSGNASFEGSGFKPSEGMVQVKVNQFQKTFLCGHGWTINEANVACRDLGFPAGAVSTEAVVPSNLSSECITATCRGIEMTLAECALTRLNQTSLPLAKVVMSYGETCFPGEFLCVNRKCIPSEKTCDGIDDCGDLSDEVCCRACRAGSFHCHSDVCIPESYRCNNEKDCLTGEDESRRFSYITGITLQICFLKERRKFKTFLPQLHCGILNRTVTRRKRILGGFTAEKVNGKKQVKWLLYWDLAGCCMVCLIWYGFS
;
A
#
# COMPACT_ATOMS: atom_id res chain seq x y z
N PHE A 1 -27.04 -37.86 -12.33
CA PHE A 1 -26.23 -36.89 -13.10
C PHE A 1 -26.39 -35.41 -12.70
N LYS A 2 -27.14 -35.04 -11.65
CA LYS A 2 -27.20 -33.65 -11.14
C LYS A 2 -26.37 -33.36 -9.88
N LEU A 3 -25.90 -34.40 -9.17
CA LEU A 3 -25.08 -34.23 -7.96
C LEU A 3 -23.56 -34.22 -8.21
N LEU A 4 -23.09 -34.67 -9.38
CA LEU A 4 -21.64 -34.73 -9.67
C LEU A 4 -21.04 -33.36 -10.05
N PHE A 5 -21.88 -32.37 -10.42
CA PHE A 5 -21.43 -31.02 -10.78
C PHE A 5 -21.26 -30.06 -9.60
N VAL A 6 -21.73 -30.42 -8.41
CA VAL A 6 -21.57 -29.57 -7.22
C VAL A 6 -20.22 -29.81 -6.54
N PHE A 7 -19.64 -31.01 -6.67
CA PHE A 7 -18.38 -31.37 -6.01
C PHE A 7 -17.10 -31.00 -6.78
N LEU A 8 -17.19 -30.62 -8.06
CA LEU A 8 -16.03 -30.17 -8.85
C LEU A 8 -15.75 -28.66 -8.75
N LYS A 9 -16.60 -27.90 -8.01
CA LYS A 9 -16.34 -26.49 -7.66
C LYS A 9 -15.60 -26.30 -6.33
N CYS A 10 -15.11 -27.37 -5.70
CA CYS A 10 -14.05 -27.25 -4.69
C CYS A 10 -12.67 -27.11 -5.37
N VAL A 11 -12.57 -26.26 -6.40
CA VAL A 11 -11.27 -25.71 -6.77
C VAL A 11 -10.88 -24.82 -5.60
N TYR A 12 -9.67 -25.00 -5.08
CA TYR A 12 -9.05 -24.19 -4.04
C TYR A 12 -9.08 -22.70 -4.43
N SER A 13 -10.21 -22.03 -4.23
CA SER A 13 -10.28 -20.58 -4.35
C SER A 13 -9.68 -20.02 -3.08
N TYR A 14 -8.48 -19.44 -3.24
CA TYR A 14 -7.84 -18.63 -2.20
C TYR A 14 -8.63 -17.35 -1.93
N LEU A 15 -9.52 -16.94 -2.84
CA LEU A 15 -10.35 -15.74 -2.76
C LEU A 15 -11.71 -15.99 -2.09
N ILE A 16 -12.21 -14.96 -1.40
CA ILE A 16 -13.54 -14.88 -0.79
C ILE A 16 -14.48 -14.17 -1.78
N GLU A 17 -15.39 -14.92 -2.42
CA GLU A 17 -16.28 -14.39 -3.47
C GLU A 17 -17.10 -13.16 -3.04
N ASP A 18 -17.69 -13.19 -1.84
CA ASP A 18 -18.48 -12.08 -1.31
C ASP A 18 -17.66 -10.79 -1.12
N CYS A 19 -16.38 -10.93 -0.80
CA CYS A 19 -15.45 -9.82 -0.64
C CYS A 19 -15.05 -9.23 -2.00
N VAL A 20 -14.77 -10.08 -2.99
CA VAL A 20 -14.42 -9.65 -4.36
C VAL A 20 -15.55 -8.83 -4.98
N ASN A 21 -16.81 -9.20 -4.71
CA ASN A 21 -17.99 -8.45 -5.16
C ASN A 21 -18.05 -7.01 -4.61
N GLN A 22 -17.43 -6.74 -3.46
CA GLN A 22 -17.36 -5.40 -2.85
C GLN A 22 -16.25 -4.53 -3.43
N LYS A 23 -15.36 -5.09 -4.26
CA LYS A 23 -14.31 -4.37 -5.01
C LYS A 23 -13.40 -3.52 -4.13
N TYR A 24 -12.85 -4.14 -3.09
CA TYR A 24 -11.85 -3.50 -2.23
C TYR A 24 -10.55 -3.22 -2.97
N THR A 25 -9.88 -2.12 -2.60
CA THR A 25 -8.59 -1.69 -3.15
C THR A 25 -7.71 -1.11 -2.04
N HIS A 26 -6.50 -0.64 -2.36
CA HIS A 26 -5.66 0.14 -1.44
C HIS A 26 -6.34 1.39 -0.87
N ASN A 27 -7.42 1.89 -1.50
CA ASN A 27 -8.20 3.02 -0.98
C ASN A 27 -9.34 2.58 -0.03
N SER A 28 -9.42 1.32 0.36
CA SER A 28 -10.46 0.81 1.24
C SER A 28 -9.94 0.65 2.67
N CYS A 29 -10.35 1.57 3.55
CA CYS A 29 -9.84 1.59 4.94
C CYS A 29 -10.39 0.49 5.85
N GLU A 30 -11.35 -0.28 5.36
CA GLU A 30 -11.86 -1.48 6.05
C GLU A 30 -10.89 -2.66 5.96
N LYS A 31 -10.00 -2.64 4.96
CA LYS A 31 -9.03 -3.71 4.71
C LYS A 31 -7.58 -3.27 4.93
N VAL A 32 -7.23 -2.05 4.52
CA VAL A 32 -5.83 -1.57 4.52
C VAL A 32 -5.72 -0.17 5.11
N PHE A 33 -4.56 0.15 5.70
CA PHE A 33 -4.31 1.51 6.16
C PHE A 33 -4.21 2.51 4.99
N CYS A 34 -4.89 3.64 5.12
CA CYS A 34 -4.71 4.74 4.17
C CYS A 34 -3.30 5.34 4.24
N GLU A 35 -2.87 5.93 3.13
CA GLU A 35 -1.59 6.62 3.04
C GLU A 35 -1.52 7.86 3.96
N PRO A 36 -0.32 8.32 4.35
CA PRO A 36 -0.15 9.46 5.25
C PRO A 36 -0.86 10.76 4.81
N TRP A 37 -0.98 10.97 3.51
CA TRP A 37 -1.68 12.10 2.88
C TRP A 37 -3.18 11.87 2.63
N GLN A 38 -3.73 10.75 3.10
CA GLN A 38 -5.16 10.40 3.03
C GLN A 38 -5.76 10.22 4.44
N LYS A 39 -7.10 10.21 4.53
CA LYS A 39 -7.87 9.94 5.76
C LYS A 39 -9.01 8.97 5.44
N CYS A 40 -9.32 8.08 6.39
CA CYS A 40 -10.47 7.19 6.28
C CYS A 40 -11.78 7.94 6.58
N VAL A 41 -12.72 7.91 5.64
CA VAL A 41 -14.07 8.46 5.77
C VAL A 41 -15.06 7.48 5.16
N ARG A 42 -15.97 6.91 5.97
CA ARG A 42 -17.00 5.95 5.52
C ARG A 42 -16.43 4.75 4.74
N GLY A 43 -15.39 4.11 5.27
CA GLY A 43 -14.79 2.92 4.65
C GLY A 43 -13.85 3.19 3.46
N ALA A 44 -13.71 4.45 3.01
CA ALA A 44 -12.81 4.84 1.93
C ALA A 44 -11.72 5.83 2.35
N CYS A 45 -10.56 5.74 1.72
CA CYS A 45 -9.43 6.64 1.85
C CYS A 45 -9.64 7.86 0.96
N VAL A 46 -9.81 9.02 1.59
CA VAL A 46 -10.03 10.31 0.93
C VAL A 46 -8.81 11.20 1.14
N CYS A 47 -8.41 11.93 0.10
CA CYS A 47 -7.28 12.85 0.16
C CYS A 47 -7.45 13.88 1.29
N LYS A 48 -6.40 14.08 2.09
CA LYS A 48 -6.30 15.22 3.02
C LYS A 48 -6.08 16.51 2.24
N LEU A 49 -6.32 17.64 2.90
CA LEU A 49 -5.88 18.94 2.39
C LEU A 49 -4.40 19.16 2.74
N PRO A 50 -3.60 19.85 1.90
CA PRO A 50 -2.15 19.95 2.12
C PRO A 50 -1.74 20.49 3.49
N TYR A 51 -2.54 21.38 4.08
CA TYR A 51 -2.30 21.94 5.41
C TYR A 51 -2.58 20.97 6.57
N GLN A 52 -3.26 19.85 6.32
CA GLN A 52 -3.55 18.79 7.31
C GLN A 52 -2.37 17.82 7.48
N CYS A 53 -1.36 17.91 6.60
CA CYS A 53 -0.13 17.15 6.73
C CYS A 53 0.74 17.69 7.88
N PRO A 54 1.58 16.83 8.51
CA PRO A 54 2.62 17.28 9.43
C PRO A 54 3.50 18.34 8.78
N LYS A 55 3.92 19.36 9.53
CA LYS A 55 4.74 20.46 8.99
C LYS A 55 6.23 20.10 8.87
N ASN A 56 6.70 19.10 9.60
CA ASN A 56 8.09 18.67 9.56
C ASN A 56 8.38 17.92 8.25
N GLY A 57 9.42 18.35 7.53
CA GLY A 57 9.87 17.68 6.31
C GLY A 57 10.83 18.54 5.50
N THR A 58 11.35 17.96 4.42
CA THR A 58 12.17 18.63 3.43
C THR A 58 11.30 19.18 2.30
N MET A 59 11.65 20.34 1.75
CA MET A 59 10.95 20.88 0.60
C MET A 59 11.05 19.94 -0.61
N VAL A 60 9.96 19.80 -1.34
CA VAL A 60 9.87 18.95 -2.55
C VAL A 60 9.21 19.71 -3.69
N CYS A 61 9.32 19.18 -4.91
CA CYS A 61 8.78 19.80 -6.12
C CYS A 61 7.77 18.89 -6.82
N SER A 62 7.03 19.50 -7.74
CA SER A 62 6.11 18.83 -8.66
C SER A 62 6.60 18.98 -10.10
N SER A 63 6.11 18.13 -11.00
CA SER A 63 6.25 18.25 -12.46
C SER A 63 5.87 19.64 -12.97
N ASP A 64 4.90 20.30 -12.34
CA ASP A 64 4.42 21.64 -12.71
C ASP A 64 5.31 22.76 -12.13
N ARG A 65 6.52 22.44 -11.65
CA ARG A 65 7.48 23.37 -11.01
C ARG A 65 6.95 24.05 -9.74
N MET A 66 5.86 23.55 -9.18
CA MET A 66 5.33 23.99 -7.89
C MET A 66 6.19 23.45 -6.75
N LYS A 67 6.49 24.31 -5.77
CA LYS A 67 7.23 23.95 -4.56
C LYS A 67 6.26 23.67 -3.42
N PHE A 68 6.55 22.62 -2.66
CA PHE A 68 5.77 22.20 -1.50
C PHE A 68 6.68 22.12 -0.26
N PRO A 69 6.15 22.48 0.93
CA PRO A 69 6.95 22.48 2.16
C PRO A 69 7.43 21.08 2.57
N ASN A 70 6.66 20.03 2.25
CA ASN A 70 7.05 18.65 2.51
C ASN A 70 6.39 17.66 1.54
N TYR A 71 6.91 16.42 1.52
CA TYR A 71 6.39 15.33 0.68
C TYR A 71 4.89 15.09 0.85
N CYS A 72 4.39 15.03 2.09
CA CYS A 72 2.97 14.80 2.36
C CYS A 72 2.08 15.87 1.71
N SER A 73 2.49 17.14 1.76
CA SER A 73 1.73 18.24 1.16
C SER A 73 1.69 18.17 -0.37
N GLN A 74 2.76 17.73 -1.02
CA GLN A 74 2.79 17.50 -2.47
C GLN A 74 1.89 16.31 -2.84
N LYS A 75 2.03 15.15 -2.19
CA LYS A 75 1.18 13.97 -2.46
C LYS A 75 -0.29 14.22 -2.14
N SER A 76 -0.60 15.01 -1.10
CA SER A 76 -1.95 15.45 -0.79
C SER A 76 -2.54 16.32 -1.90
N PHE A 77 -1.73 17.19 -2.51
CA PHE A 77 -2.13 18.01 -3.64
C PHE A 77 -2.34 17.16 -4.91
N GLU A 78 -1.42 16.24 -5.19
CA GLU A 78 -1.48 15.28 -6.31
C GLU A 78 -2.71 14.36 -6.24
N CYS A 79 -3.02 13.84 -5.04
CA CYS A 79 -4.21 13.02 -4.80
C CYS A 79 -5.49 13.77 -5.20
N ARG A 80 -5.53 15.10 -5.00
CA ARG A 80 -6.65 15.96 -5.38
C ARG A 80 -6.60 16.41 -6.84
N HIS A 81 -5.40 16.63 -7.37
CA HIS A 81 -5.15 17.14 -8.72
C HIS A 81 -4.20 16.18 -9.44
N ARG A 82 -4.76 15.22 -10.19
CA ARG A 82 -4.04 14.11 -10.86
C ARG A 82 -2.97 14.52 -11.90
N ARG A 83 -2.70 15.82 -12.07
CA ARG A 83 -1.73 16.36 -13.05
C ARG A 83 -0.36 16.62 -12.45
N SER A 84 -0.30 17.01 -11.18
CA SER A 84 0.92 17.47 -10.52
C SER A 84 1.68 16.30 -9.90
N LYS A 85 2.45 15.59 -10.70
CA LYS A 85 3.27 14.42 -10.30
C LYS A 85 4.48 14.84 -9.45
N PHE A 86 5.00 13.95 -8.63
CA PHE A 86 6.21 14.23 -7.84
C PHE A 86 7.45 14.44 -8.72
N SER A 87 8.31 15.39 -8.34
CA SER A 87 9.63 15.61 -8.92
C SER A 87 10.65 16.06 -7.88
N PHE A 88 11.88 15.53 -7.96
CA PHE A 88 12.94 15.82 -6.98
C PHE A 88 13.68 17.14 -7.25
N HIS A 89 13.71 17.64 -8.50
CA HIS A 89 14.51 18.82 -8.89
C HIS A 89 13.68 19.95 -9.52
N ILE A 90 14.01 21.19 -9.15
CA ILE A 90 13.35 22.44 -9.60
C ILE A 90 13.60 22.74 -11.09
N PHE A 91 14.72 22.24 -11.65
CA PHE A 91 15.24 22.65 -12.96
C PHE A 91 15.50 21.53 -13.97
N LEU A 92 15.24 20.28 -13.60
CA LEU A 92 15.51 19.14 -14.47
C LEU A 92 14.23 18.33 -14.58
N ASP A 93 13.77 18.09 -15.80
CA ASP A 93 12.81 17.03 -16.14
C ASP A 93 13.50 15.66 -15.95
N SER A 94 14.01 15.42 -14.74
CA SER A 94 14.62 14.17 -14.31
C SER A 94 13.49 13.25 -13.84
N GLY A 95 13.33 12.12 -14.51
CA GLY A 95 12.45 11.04 -14.08
C GLY A 95 11.37 10.62 -15.08
N ASN A 96 11.21 11.31 -16.22
CA ASN A 96 10.25 10.86 -17.23
C ASN A 96 10.70 9.53 -17.82
N ALA A 97 9.93 8.48 -17.58
CA ALA A 97 10.10 7.20 -18.26
C ALA A 97 9.85 7.38 -19.77
N SER A 98 10.66 6.71 -20.60
CA SER A 98 10.40 6.58 -22.03
C SER A 98 10.68 5.17 -22.49
N PHE A 99 9.99 4.71 -23.53
CA PHE A 99 10.24 3.40 -24.13
C PHE A 99 11.20 3.50 -25.31
N GLU A 100 12.06 2.49 -25.44
CA GLU A 100 12.64 2.08 -26.71
C GLU A 100 12.04 0.72 -27.08
N GLY A 101 11.21 0.70 -28.12
CA GLY A 101 10.45 -0.46 -28.54
C GLY A 101 11.32 -1.40 -29.39
N SER A 102 11.51 -2.63 -28.93
CA SER A 102 12.12 -3.70 -29.73
C SER A 102 11.07 -4.61 -30.41
N GLY A 103 9.81 -4.17 -30.53
CA GLY A 103 8.72 -5.02 -31.03
C GLY A 103 7.64 -4.24 -31.79
N PHE A 104 6.93 -4.95 -32.67
CA PHE A 104 5.84 -4.44 -33.51
C PHE A 104 4.57 -3.99 -32.73
N LYS A 105 4.52 -4.16 -31.39
CA LYS A 105 3.38 -3.79 -30.56
C LYS A 105 3.70 -2.58 -29.67
N PRO A 106 2.82 -1.56 -29.59
CA PRO A 106 3.02 -0.40 -28.71
C PRO A 106 2.86 -0.73 -27.22
N SER A 107 2.41 -1.94 -26.89
CA SER A 107 2.15 -2.43 -25.53
C SER A 107 3.33 -3.12 -24.87
N GLU A 108 4.51 -3.17 -25.49
CA GLU A 108 5.71 -3.78 -24.91
C GLU A 108 6.97 -2.98 -25.25
N GLY A 109 7.94 -2.95 -24.33
CA GLY A 109 9.18 -2.23 -24.57
C GLY A 109 10.18 -2.33 -23.43
N MET A 110 11.43 -1.98 -23.72
CA MET A 110 12.46 -1.80 -22.69
C MET A 110 12.28 -0.43 -22.03
N VAL A 111 12.40 -0.41 -20.71
CA VAL A 111 12.17 0.82 -19.94
C VAL A 111 13.45 1.64 -19.85
N GLN A 112 13.38 2.89 -20.29
CA GLN A 112 14.43 3.89 -20.10
C GLN A 112 13.97 4.98 -19.16
N VAL A 113 14.91 5.47 -18.35
CA VAL A 113 14.69 6.61 -17.46
C VAL A 113 15.60 7.75 -17.86
N LYS A 114 15.04 8.96 -17.94
CA LYS A 114 15.81 10.19 -18.07
C LYS A 114 16.31 10.62 -16.70
N VAL A 115 17.57 10.33 -16.39
CA VAL A 115 18.18 10.79 -15.13
C VAL A 115 18.50 12.27 -15.19
N ASN A 116 19.00 12.74 -16.34
CA ASN A 116 19.31 14.14 -16.64
C ASN A 116 18.78 14.53 -18.04
N GLN A 117 18.82 15.82 -18.39
CA GLN A 117 18.32 16.33 -19.69
C GLN A 117 18.94 15.64 -20.93
N PHE A 118 20.14 15.06 -20.80
CA PHE A 118 20.91 14.54 -21.93
C PHE A 118 21.18 13.03 -21.90
N GLN A 119 20.94 12.36 -20.76
CA GLN A 119 21.31 10.94 -20.61
C GLN A 119 20.07 10.10 -20.28
N LYS A 120 19.67 9.28 -21.26
CA LYS A 120 18.75 8.17 -21.05
C LYS A 120 19.55 6.93 -20.68
N THR A 121 19.12 6.24 -19.64
CA THR A 121 19.70 4.97 -19.20
C THR A 121 18.61 3.92 -19.08
N PHE A 122 18.98 2.66 -19.34
CA PHE A 122 18.05 1.55 -19.21
C PHE A 122 17.91 1.12 -17.75
N LEU A 123 16.76 0.52 -17.42
CA LEU A 123 16.58 -0.16 -16.15
C LEU A 123 17.16 -1.58 -16.20
N CYS A 124 17.79 -2.00 -15.11
CA CYS A 124 18.28 -3.37 -14.96
C CYS A 124 17.11 -4.33 -14.76
N GLY A 125 17.16 -5.50 -15.40
CA GLY A 125 16.25 -6.62 -15.14
C GLY A 125 16.52 -7.30 -13.79
N HIS A 126 17.73 -7.19 -13.25
CA HIS A 126 18.03 -7.68 -11.90
C HIS A 126 17.30 -6.85 -10.85
N GLY A 127 16.42 -7.49 -10.07
CA GLY A 127 15.58 -6.82 -9.08
C GLY A 127 14.35 -6.13 -9.67
N TRP A 128 14.05 -6.36 -10.96
CA TRP A 128 12.85 -5.84 -11.61
C TRP A 128 11.62 -6.67 -11.21
N THR A 129 10.74 -6.09 -10.39
CA THR A 129 9.51 -6.75 -9.94
C THR A 129 8.27 -6.10 -10.55
N ILE A 130 7.10 -6.69 -10.32
CA ILE A 130 5.83 -6.14 -10.79
C ILE A 130 5.52 -4.76 -10.17
N ASN A 131 6.04 -4.48 -8.97
CA ASN A 131 5.86 -3.19 -8.29
C ASN A 131 6.49 -2.06 -9.09
N GLU A 132 7.75 -2.19 -9.49
CA GLU A 132 8.41 -1.18 -10.32
C GLU A 132 7.76 -1.09 -11.71
N ALA A 133 7.32 -2.20 -12.27
CA ALA A 133 6.67 -2.23 -13.58
C ALA A 133 5.30 -1.54 -13.59
N ASN A 134 4.51 -1.71 -12.53
CA ASN A 134 3.25 -0.99 -12.34
C ASN A 134 3.48 0.52 -12.25
N VAL A 135 4.49 0.96 -11.51
CA VAL A 135 4.87 2.39 -11.41
C VAL A 135 5.35 2.93 -12.76
N ALA A 136 6.19 2.18 -13.47
CA ALA A 136 6.67 2.58 -14.80
C ALA A 136 5.50 2.76 -15.78
N CYS A 137 4.56 1.81 -15.83
CA CYS A 137 3.37 1.91 -16.67
C CYS A 137 2.51 3.14 -16.34
N ARG A 138 2.30 3.42 -15.04
CA ARG A 138 1.56 4.62 -14.60
C ARG A 138 2.26 5.90 -15.01
N ASP A 139 3.59 5.95 -14.94
CA ASP A 139 4.33 7.13 -15.38
C ASP A 139 4.16 7.39 -16.88
N LEU A 140 4.13 6.31 -17.67
CA LEU A 140 3.97 6.30 -19.12
C LEU A 140 2.53 6.57 -19.60
N GLY A 141 1.58 6.71 -18.67
CA GLY A 141 0.18 7.03 -18.98
C GLY A 141 -0.75 5.83 -19.04
N PHE A 142 -0.30 4.64 -18.62
CA PHE A 142 -1.10 3.42 -18.52
C PHE A 142 -1.53 3.20 -17.06
N PRO A 143 -2.73 3.64 -16.64
CA PRO A 143 -3.15 3.61 -15.24
C PRO A 143 -3.39 2.19 -14.70
N ALA A 144 -3.63 1.21 -15.58
CA ALA A 144 -3.89 -0.19 -15.20
C ALA A 144 -2.61 -0.98 -14.84
N GLY A 145 -1.41 -0.43 -15.09
CA GLY A 145 -0.15 -1.10 -14.75
C GLY A 145 0.35 -2.13 -15.78
N ALA A 146 1.31 -2.96 -15.36
CA ALA A 146 2.03 -3.94 -16.19
C ALA A 146 1.43 -5.35 -16.05
N VAL A 147 1.18 -6.08 -17.13
CA VAL A 147 0.69 -7.48 -17.06
C VAL A 147 1.82 -8.43 -16.66
N SER A 148 3.00 -8.23 -17.23
CA SER A 148 4.15 -9.07 -16.98
C SER A 148 5.45 -8.28 -17.07
N THR A 149 6.46 -8.83 -16.40
CA THR A 149 7.84 -8.35 -16.44
C THR A 149 8.71 -9.38 -17.13
N GLU A 150 9.61 -8.90 -17.99
CA GLU A 150 10.58 -9.73 -18.69
C GLU A 150 11.98 -9.13 -18.53
N ALA A 151 13.00 -9.97 -18.56
CA ALA A 151 14.39 -9.55 -18.51
C ALA A 151 15.05 -9.95 -19.84
N VAL A 152 15.51 -8.97 -20.62
CA VAL A 152 16.07 -9.18 -21.94
C VAL A 152 17.59 -9.03 -21.86
N VAL A 153 18.33 -10.05 -22.26
CA VAL A 153 19.79 -9.94 -22.40
C VAL A 153 20.09 -9.20 -23.71
N PRO A 154 20.71 -8.01 -23.68
CA PRO A 154 21.04 -7.28 -24.89
C PRO A 154 22.12 -8.00 -25.69
N SER A 155 22.03 -7.92 -27.03
CA SER A 155 23.04 -8.47 -27.94
C SER A 155 24.40 -7.77 -27.85
N ASN A 156 24.45 -6.54 -27.35
CA ASN A 156 25.68 -5.79 -27.07
C ASN A 156 26.04 -5.86 -25.58
N LEU A 157 27.29 -6.27 -25.28
CA LEU A 157 27.80 -6.52 -23.92
C LEU A 157 27.98 -5.26 -23.04
N SER A 158 27.83 -4.05 -23.56
CA SER A 158 28.19 -2.80 -22.87
C SER A 158 27.00 -1.94 -22.42
N SER A 159 25.92 -2.55 -21.92
CA SER A 159 24.78 -1.79 -21.38
C SER A 159 24.96 -1.52 -19.88
N GLU A 160 25.24 -0.26 -19.54
CA GLU A 160 25.09 0.25 -18.17
C GLU A 160 23.59 0.39 -17.85
N CYS A 161 23.16 -0.05 -16.67
CA CYS A 161 21.75 0.00 -16.26
C CYS A 161 21.59 0.51 -14.82
N ILE A 162 20.39 1.00 -14.51
CA ILE A 162 20.01 1.50 -13.19
C ILE A 162 18.93 0.59 -12.60
N THR A 163 19.06 0.24 -11.33
CA THR A 163 17.99 -0.48 -10.61
C THR A 163 17.02 0.52 -10.00
N ALA A 164 15.73 0.28 -10.18
CA ALA A 164 14.67 1.00 -9.49
C ALA A 164 14.14 0.11 -8.37
N THR A 165 13.83 0.71 -7.22
CA THR A 165 13.16 0.03 -6.11
C THR A 165 11.96 0.86 -5.67
N CYS A 166 10.77 0.31 -5.85
CA CYS A 166 9.48 0.96 -5.59
C CYS A 166 8.67 0.17 -4.56
N ARG A 167 7.72 0.81 -3.88
CA ARG A 167 6.71 0.13 -3.06
C ARG A 167 5.61 -0.49 -3.93
N GLY A 168 5.28 0.12 -5.06
CA GLY A 168 4.22 -0.31 -5.98
C GLY A 168 3.00 0.60 -6.03
N ILE A 169 2.94 1.67 -5.21
CA ILE A 169 1.82 2.64 -5.17
C ILE A 169 2.19 4.01 -5.77
N GLU A 170 3.46 4.20 -6.11
CA GLU A 170 3.99 5.44 -6.65
C GLU A 170 3.43 5.76 -8.04
N MET A 171 3.26 7.05 -8.34
CA MET A 171 2.72 7.48 -9.63
C MET A 171 3.81 7.70 -10.68
N THR A 172 5.04 7.94 -10.25
CA THR A 172 6.21 8.15 -11.12
C THR A 172 7.43 7.40 -10.60
N LEU A 173 8.34 7.03 -11.51
CA LEU A 173 9.62 6.43 -11.13
C LEU A 173 10.54 7.39 -10.38
N ALA A 174 10.26 8.70 -10.42
CA ALA A 174 10.99 9.70 -9.65
C ALA A 174 10.78 9.59 -8.13
N GLU A 175 9.71 8.92 -7.68
CA GLU A 175 9.47 8.63 -6.26
C GLU A 175 10.27 7.41 -5.76
N CYS A 176 10.68 6.55 -6.68
CA CYS A 176 11.39 5.31 -6.36
C CYS A 176 12.87 5.56 -6.09
N ALA A 177 13.51 4.65 -5.33
CA ALA A 177 14.94 4.73 -5.10
C ALA A 177 15.69 4.14 -6.30
N LEU A 178 16.42 4.99 -7.02
CA LEU A 178 17.24 4.63 -8.17
C LEU A 178 18.69 4.42 -7.72
N THR A 179 19.27 3.25 -8.02
CA THR A 179 20.67 2.95 -7.72
C THR A 179 21.44 2.47 -8.94
N ARG A 180 22.62 3.06 -9.17
CA ARG A 180 23.49 2.74 -10.29
C ARG A 180 24.32 1.49 -9.96
N LEU A 181 24.27 0.49 -10.84
CA LEU A 181 25.12 -0.68 -10.71
C LEU A 181 26.37 -0.51 -11.57
N ASN A 182 27.54 -0.67 -10.96
CA ASN A 182 28.84 -0.68 -11.65
C ASN A 182 29.15 -2.08 -12.20
N GLN A 183 28.17 -2.70 -12.88
CA GLN A 183 28.33 -4.00 -13.53
C GLN A 183 27.91 -3.88 -15.00
N THR A 184 28.73 -4.44 -15.88
CA THR A 184 28.45 -4.53 -17.31
C THR A 184 27.67 -5.81 -17.63
N SER A 185 26.99 -5.87 -18.78
CA SER A 185 26.29 -7.06 -19.30
C SER A 185 25.15 -7.61 -18.43
N LEU A 186 24.41 -6.74 -17.74
CA LEU A 186 23.19 -7.13 -17.04
C LEU A 186 21.99 -7.19 -18.00
N PRO A 187 21.02 -8.09 -17.74
CA PRO A 187 19.77 -8.09 -18.49
C PRO A 187 19.05 -6.75 -18.27
N LEU A 188 18.36 -6.26 -19.29
CA LEU A 188 17.57 -5.04 -19.27
C LEU A 188 16.11 -5.35 -18.93
N ALA A 189 15.45 -4.43 -18.23
CA ALA A 189 14.05 -4.55 -17.87
C ALA A 189 13.15 -4.30 -19.08
N LYS A 190 12.32 -5.29 -19.41
CA LYS A 190 11.23 -5.21 -20.37
C LYS A 190 9.89 -5.31 -19.63
N VAL A 191 8.92 -4.54 -20.11
CA VAL A 191 7.56 -4.52 -19.55
C VAL A 191 6.55 -4.78 -20.65
N VAL A 192 5.52 -5.55 -20.31
CA VAL A 192 4.32 -5.72 -21.13
C VAL A 192 3.15 -5.06 -20.42
N MET A 193 2.50 -4.12 -21.10
CA MET A 193 1.41 -3.31 -20.56
C MET A 193 0.06 -4.00 -20.75
N SER A 194 -0.88 -3.76 -19.83
CA SER A 194 -2.25 -4.29 -19.95
C SER A 194 -3.04 -3.50 -20.98
N TYR A 195 -3.67 -4.19 -21.94
CA TYR A 195 -4.50 -3.58 -22.99
C TYR A 195 -5.87 -4.24 -23.20
N GLY A 196 -6.29 -5.14 -22.31
CA GLY A 196 -7.54 -5.90 -22.47
C GLY A 196 -8.63 -5.51 -21.47
N GLU A 197 -9.89 -5.45 -21.92
CA GLU A 197 -11.07 -5.36 -21.05
C GLU A 197 -11.69 -6.73 -20.74
N THR A 198 -11.28 -7.78 -21.47
CA THR A 198 -11.83 -9.14 -21.36
C THR A 198 -10.72 -10.12 -20.99
N CYS A 199 -10.85 -10.75 -19.83
CA CYS A 199 -9.89 -11.74 -19.35
C CYS A 199 -10.16 -13.12 -19.97
N PHE A 200 -9.09 -13.88 -20.19
CA PHE A 200 -9.19 -15.26 -20.62
C PHE A 200 -9.67 -16.18 -19.48
N PRO A 201 -10.25 -17.37 -19.79
CA PRO A 201 -10.57 -18.35 -18.77
C PRO A 201 -9.32 -18.74 -17.97
N GLY A 202 -9.38 -18.63 -16.64
CA GLY A 202 -8.22 -18.85 -15.75
C GLY A 202 -7.49 -17.57 -15.34
N GLU A 203 -7.93 -16.40 -15.82
CA GLU A 203 -7.49 -15.10 -15.34
C GLU A 203 -8.48 -14.47 -14.35
N PHE A 204 -7.95 -13.66 -13.44
CA PHE A 204 -8.68 -12.85 -12.48
C PHE A 204 -8.75 -11.39 -12.98
N LEU A 205 -9.94 -10.80 -12.88
CA LEU A 205 -10.18 -9.40 -13.23
C LEU A 205 -10.04 -8.51 -11.98
N CYS A 206 -8.99 -7.68 -11.96
CA CYS A 206 -8.76 -6.65 -10.95
C CYS A 206 -9.82 -5.54 -11.00
N VAL A 207 -9.95 -4.74 -9.93
CA VAL A 207 -10.90 -3.62 -9.88
C VAL A 207 -10.57 -2.54 -10.92
N ASN A 208 -9.28 -2.31 -11.19
CA ASN A 208 -8.79 -1.44 -12.27
C ASN A 208 -8.95 -2.01 -13.70
N ARG A 209 -9.66 -3.12 -13.87
CA ARG A 209 -9.89 -3.85 -15.14
C ARG A 209 -8.65 -4.52 -15.74
N LYS A 210 -7.58 -4.68 -14.98
CA LYS A 210 -6.43 -5.49 -15.39
C LYS A 210 -6.76 -6.98 -15.25
N CYS A 211 -6.30 -7.78 -16.20
CA CYS A 211 -6.36 -9.23 -16.12
C CYS A 211 -5.01 -9.76 -15.65
N ILE A 212 -5.04 -10.62 -14.63
CA ILE A 212 -3.85 -11.33 -14.13
C ILE A 212 -4.15 -12.83 -14.07
N PRO A 213 -3.14 -13.72 -14.15
CA PRO A 213 -3.36 -15.14 -13.96
C PRO A 213 -3.95 -15.42 -12.56
N SER A 214 -4.87 -16.38 -12.45
CA SER A 214 -5.43 -16.76 -11.13
C SER A 214 -4.35 -17.28 -10.16
N GLU A 215 -3.19 -17.68 -10.68
CA GLU A 215 -2.03 -18.07 -9.88
C GLU A 215 -1.39 -16.93 -9.09
N LYS A 216 -1.64 -15.69 -9.50
CA LYS A 216 -1.08 -14.48 -8.89
C LYS A 216 -2.01 -13.84 -7.86
N THR A 217 -3.20 -14.39 -7.64
CA THR A 217 -4.07 -13.91 -6.56
C THR A 217 -3.62 -14.47 -5.21
N CYS A 218 -3.59 -13.62 -4.19
CA CYS A 218 -3.22 -13.97 -2.82
C CYS A 218 -1.79 -14.52 -2.70
N ASP A 219 -0.85 -14.00 -3.49
CA ASP A 219 0.56 -14.40 -3.46
C ASP A 219 1.45 -13.46 -2.63
N GLY A 220 0.86 -12.42 -2.03
CA GLY A 220 1.52 -11.38 -1.26
C GLY A 220 2.06 -10.23 -2.11
N ILE A 221 1.89 -10.25 -3.44
CA ILE A 221 2.41 -9.25 -4.37
C ILE A 221 1.23 -8.48 -4.97
N ASP A 222 1.35 -7.15 -5.09
CA ASP A 222 0.35 -6.32 -5.76
C ASP A 222 0.52 -6.41 -7.28
N ASP A 223 0.09 -7.52 -7.88
CA ASP A 223 0.08 -7.69 -9.32
C ASP A 223 -0.99 -6.81 -9.96
N CYS A 224 -2.12 -6.51 -9.31
CA CYS A 224 -3.12 -5.59 -9.85
C CYS A 224 -2.60 -4.13 -9.96
N GLY A 225 -1.77 -3.67 -9.03
CA GLY A 225 -1.31 -2.28 -8.87
C GLY A 225 -2.30 -1.37 -8.13
N ASP A 226 -3.42 -1.92 -7.68
CA ASP A 226 -4.42 -1.30 -6.81
C ASP A 226 -4.75 -2.16 -5.58
N LEU A 227 -4.03 -3.26 -5.37
CA LEU A 227 -4.14 -4.25 -4.30
C LEU A 227 -5.40 -5.14 -4.34
N SER A 228 -6.16 -5.15 -5.44
CA SER A 228 -7.43 -5.91 -5.54
C SER A 228 -7.28 -7.42 -5.37
N ASP A 229 -6.13 -7.95 -5.77
CA ASP A 229 -5.73 -9.36 -5.73
C ASP A 229 -5.36 -9.86 -4.33
N GLU A 230 -5.00 -8.95 -3.42
CA GLU A 230 -4.42 -9.28 -2.11
C GLU A 230 -5.34 -8.97 -0.91
N VAL A 231 -6.50 -8.33 -1.12
CA VAL A 231 -7.39 -7.85 -0.04
C VAL A 231 -8.58 -8.75 0.32
N CYS A 232 -8.80 -9.82 -0.44
CA CYS A 232 -9.96 -10.71 -0.30
C CYS A 232 -9.55 -12.19 -0.18
N CYS A 233 -8.52 -12.45 0.61
CA CYS A 233 -7.85 -13.74 0.67
C CYS A 233 -8.26 -14.55 1.91
N ARG A 234 -8.80 -15.74 1.70
CA ARG A 234 -9.09 -16.73 2.75
C ARG A 234 -7.81 -17.34 3.31
N ALA A 235 -6.83 -17.54 2.45
CA ALA A 235 -5.50 -18.00 2.76
C ALA A 235 -4.53 -17.43 1.73
N CYS A 236 -3.26 -17.29 2.09
CA CYS A 236 -2.23 -16.85 1.15
C CYS A 236 -1.45 -18.04 0.58
N ARG A 237 -0.85 -17.83 -0.59
CA ARG A 237 0.05 -18.80 -1.22
C ARG A 237 1.40 -18.84 -0.48
N ALA A 238 2.22 -19.85 -0.77
CA ALA A 238 3.50 -20.04 -0.10
C ALA A 238 4.42 -18.82 -0.27
N GLY A 239 5.07 -18.39 0.83
CA GLY A 239 5.98 -17.23 0.82
C GLY A 239 5.35 -15.88 1.16
N SER A 240 4.08 -15.88 1.60
CA SER A 240 3.35 -14.69 2.04
C SER A 240 2.67 -14.92 3.40
N PHE A 241 2.33 -13.84 4.07
CA PHE A 241 1.72 -13.84 5.39
C PHE A 241 0.25 -13.42 5.32
N HIS A 242 -0.61 -14.20 5.98
CA HIS A 242 -2.05 -13.93 6.05
C HIS A 242 -2.38 -13.10 7.28
N CYS A 243 -2.89 -11.89 7.05
CA CYS A 243 -3.48 -11.06 8.09
C CYS A 243 -4.88 -11.59 8.46
N HIS A 244 -5.30 -11.38 9.70
CA HIS A 244 -6.65 -11.68 10.16
C HIS A 244 -7.73 -10.84 9.48
N SER A 245 -7.35 -9.74 8.81
CA SER A 245 -8.22 -8.91 7.98
C SER A 245 -8.47 -9.47 6.57
N ASP A 246 -8.09 -10.73 6.30
CA ASP A 246 -8.15 -11.40 4.99
C ASP A 246 -7.27 -10.74 3.92
N VAL A 247 -6.15 -10.17 4.36
CA VAL A 247 -5.16 -9.50 3.50
C VAL A 247 -3.88 -10.32 3.46
N CYS A 248 -3.29 -10.47 2.29
CA CYS A 248 -1.99 -11.11 2.11
C CYS A 248 -0.89 -10.05 1.97
N ILE A 249 0.21 -10.25 2.68
CA ILE A 249 1.39 -9.38 2.60
C ILE A 249 2.65 -10.21 2.32
N PRO A 250 3.70 -9.62 1.72
CA PRO A 250 4.97 -10.32 1.55
C PRO A 250 5.56 -10.76 2.89
N GLU A 251 6.24 -11.90 2.93
CA GLU A 251 6.95 -12.35 4.14
C GLU A 251 8.01 -11.32 4.61
N SER A 252 8.57 -10.55 3.68
CA SER A 252 9.53 -9.47 3.96
C SER A 252 8.93 -8.28 4.73
N TYR A 253 7.59 -8.19 4.81
CA TYR A 253 6.89 -7.13 5.54
C TYR A 253 6.63 -7.51 6.99
N ARG A 254 6.86 -8.77 7.38
CA ARG A 254 6.84 -9.14 8.78
C ARG A 254 8.06 -8.56 9.48
N CYS A 255 7.88 -8.06 10.70
CA CYS A 255 8.99 -7.57 11.52
C CYS A 255 9.75 -6.38 10.89
N ASN A 256 9.10 -5.57 10.05
CA ASN A 256 9.73 -4.45 9.32
C ASN A 256 9.62 -3.10 10.07
N ASN A 257 9.02 -3.07 11.27
CA ASN A 257 8.65 -1.89 12.07
C ASN A 257 7.56 -1.00 11.48
N GLU A 258 6.81 -1.49 10.49
CA GLU A 258 5.61 -0.87 9.94
C GLU A 258 4.42 -1.81 10.13
N LYS A 259 3.32 -1.27 10.66
CA LYS A 259 2.07 -2.01 10.68
C LYS A 259 1.46 -1.96 9.28
N ASP A 260 1.51 -3.09 8.60
CA ASP A 260 0.89 -3.34 7.31
C ASP A 260 -0.49 -4.01 7.51
N CYS A 261 -0.62 -4.97 8.42
CA CYS A 261 -1.91 -5.53 8.82
C CYS A 261 -2.71 -4.57 9.73
N LEU A 262 -4.03 -4.43 9.55
CA LEU A 262 -4.88 -3.59 10.41
C LEU A 262 -4.85 -4.00 11.89
N THR A 263 -4.75 -5.30 12.14
CA THR A 263 -4.65 -5.92 13.46
C THR A 263 -3.25 -5.82 14.07
N GLY A 264 -2.22 -5.55 13.26
CA GLY A 264 -0.83 -5.32 13.70
C GLY A 264 -0.09 -6.56 14.19
N GLU A 265 -0.52 -7.74 13.77
CA GLU A 265 0.05 -9.05 14.10
C GLU A 265 1.36 -9.36 13.35
N ASP A 266 1.54 -8.74 12.19
CA ASP A 266 2.78 -8.72 11.39
C ASP A 266 3.98 -8.19 12.18
N GLU A 267 3.72 -7.21 13.05
CA GLU A 267 4.72 -6.58 13.93
C GLU A 267 4.67 -7.08 15.38
N SER A 268 3.78 -8.03 15.68
CA SER A 268 3.65 -8.56 17.03
C SER A 268 4.81 -9.51 17.34
N ARG A 269 5.57 -9.19 18.39
CA ARG A 269 6.65 -10.05 18.91
C ARG A 269 6.08 -11.37 19.41
N ARG A 270 6.01 -12.39 18.56
CA ARG A 270 5.77 -13.75 19.02
C ARG A 270 7.06 -14.27 19.66
N PHE A 271 7.14 -14.17 21.00
CA PHE A 271 8.11 -14.93 21.79
C PHE A 271 7.80 -16.41 21.58
N SER A 272 8.54 -17.07 20.70
CA SER A 272 8.57 -18.53 20.70
C SER A 272 9.51 -18.94 21.83
N TYR A 273 8.94 -19.35 22.96
CA TYR A 273 9.70 -19.97 24.05
C TYR A 273 10.18 -21.35 23.58
N ILE A 274 11.31 -21.40 22.89
CA ILE A 274 12.12 -22.60 22.84
C ILE A 274 13.00 -22.54 24.09
N THR A 275 12.86 -23.54 24.94
CA THR A 275 13.60 -23.73 26.20
C THR A 275 15.08 -23.32 26.05
N GLY A 276 15.46 -22.24 26.71
CA GLY A 276 16.86 -21.94 27.03
C GLY A 276 17.67 -21.10 26.04
N ILE A 277 17.13 -20.66 24.90
CA ILE A 277 17.83 -19.71 24.01
C ILE A 277 16.86 -18.60 23.61
N THR A 278 17.10 -17.38 24.10
CA THR A 278 16.46 -16.17 23.60
C THR A 278 16.93 -15.88 22.18
N LEU A 279 16.39 -16.57 21.19
CA LEU A 279 16.49 -16.17 19.80
C LEU A 279 15.42 -15.11 19.54
N GLN A 280 15.82 -13.85 19.65
CA GLN A 280 15.05 -12.72 19.16
C GLN A 280 15.06 -12.77 17.63
N ILE A 281 14.06 -13.39 17.01
CA ILE A 281 13.99 -13.57 15.54
C ILE A 281 13.64 -12.27 14.79
N CYS A 282 13.38 -11.17 15.50
CA CYS A 282 13.13 -9.87 14.88
C CYS A 282 14.43 -9.04 14.90
N PHE A 283 15.47 -9.50 14.18
CA PHE A 283 16.72 -8.72 13.96
C PHE A 283 16.68 -8.03 12.60
N LEU A 284 16.46 -6.71 12.66
CA LEU A 284 16.88 -5.67 11.72
C LEU A 284 16.32 -5.68 10.27
N LYS A 285 15.47 -4.69 10.00
CA LYS A 285 15.88 -3.58 9.13
C LYS A 285 15.12 -2.30 9.50
N GLU A 286 15.86 -1.26 9.88
CA GLU A 286 15.29 0.08 10.02
C GLU A 286 14.98 0.67 8.64
N ARG A 287 13.72 1.05 8.40
CA ARG A 287 13.33 2.32 7.78
C ARG A 287 11.81 2.45 7.65
N ARG A 288 11.24 3.54 8.19
CA ARG A 288 10.31 4.48 7.54
C ARG A 288 9.91 5.55 8.56
N LYS A 289 10.22 6.83 8.27
CA LYS A 289 10.06 7.94 9.22
C LYS A 289 8.69 8.63 9.18
N PHE A 290 7.78 8.30 8.25
CA PHE A 290 6.56 9.12 8.07
C PHE A 290 5.31 8.62 8.82
N LYS A 291 5.07 7.30 8.92
CA LYS A 291 3.93 6.76 9.71
C LYS A 291 4.11 6.95 11.23
N THR A 292 5.34 7.09 11.71
CA THR A 292 5.66 7.32 13.13
C THR A 292 5.32 8.75 13.61
N PHE A 293 5.21 9.72 12.71
CA PHE A 293 4.80 11.11 13.03
C PHE A 293 3.28 11.32 13.04
N LEU A 294 2.49 10.32 12.62
CA LEU A 294 1.04 10.38 12.82
C LEU A 294 0.74 10.32 14.32
N PRO A 295 -0.27 11.06 14.81
CA PRO A 295 -0.62 11.01 16.23
C PRO A 295 -0.96 9.58 16.61
N GLN A 296 -0.17 8.98 17.50
CA GLN A 296 -0.46 7.67 18.05
C GLN A 296 -1.74 7.78 18.87
N LEU A 297 -2.78 7.08 18.46
CA LEU A 297 -4.00 6.96 19.24
C LEU A 297 -3.70 6.08 20.45
N HIS A 298 -3.47 6.70 21.59
CA HIS A 298 -3.29 6.02 22.86
C HIS A 298 -4.63 5.52 23.41
N CYS A 299 -5.10 4.38 22.88
CA CYS A 299 -6.28 3.68 23.37
C CYS A 299 -5.87 2.40 24.12
N GLY A 300 -6.46 2.12 25.28
CA GLY A 300 -6.26 0.85 26.00
C GLY A 300 -4.93 0.67 26.78
N ILE A 301 -4.05 1.67 26.84
CA ILE A 301 -2.72 1.55 27.46
C ILE A 301 -2.80 1.19 28.96
N LEU A 302 -2.00 0.21 29.38
CA LEU A 302 -1.87 -0.24 30.77
C LEU A 302 -1.12 0.77 31.66
N ASN A 303 -0.09 1.43 31.12
CA ASN A 303 0.65 2.49 31.81
C ASN A 303 0.22 3.88 31.33
N ARG A 304 -0.40 4.64 32.24
CA ARG A 304 -0.82 6.03 32.00
C ARG A 304 0.39 6.96 32.14
N THR A 305 0.92 7.47 31.03
CA THR A 305 1.53 8.81 31.04
C THR A 305 0.50 9.79 30.49
N VAL A 306 0.04 10.70 31.35
CA VAL A 306 -1.01 11.66 31.02
C VAL A 306 -0.45 12.67 30.02
N THR A 307 -0.73 12.49 28.74
CA THR A 307 -0.46 13.53 27.73
C THR A 307 -1.78 14.05 27.15
N ARG A 308 -2.09 15.29 27.58
CA ARG A 308 -3.13 16.23 27.13
C ARG A 308 -4.60 15.76 27.12
N ARG A 309 -5.37 16.21 28.12
CA ARG A 309 -6.84 16.25 28.06
C ARG A 309 -7.32 17.55 27.39
N LYS A 310 -8.32 17.47 26.51
CA LYS A 310 -9.28 18.58 26.33
C LYS A 310 -10.04 18.73 27.65
N ARG A 311 -10.27 19.98 28.09
CA ARG A 311 -10.99 20.30 29.34
C ARG A 311 -12.39 19.65 29.31
N ILE A 312 -12.62 18.70 30.20
CA ILE A 312 -13.95 18.13 30.46
C ILE A 312 -14.59 19.02 31.53
N LEU A 313 -15.69 19.70 31.19
CA LEU A 313 -16.53 20.39 32.18
C LEU A 313 -17.48 19.34 32.79
N GLY A 314 -17.02 18.66 33.84
CA GLY A 314 -17.84 17.79 34.70
C GLY A 314 -17.86 16.29 34.34
N GLY A 315 -17.65 15.44 35.36
CA GLY A 315 -17.75 13.98 35.30
C GLY A 315 -16.72 13.26 36.19
N PHE A 316 -17.13 12.21 36.93
CA PHE A 316 -16.22 11.40 37.75
C PHE A 316 -15.40 10.42 36.88
N THR A 317 -14.19 10.08 37.35
CA THR A 317 -13.27 9.17 36.67
C THR A 317 -13.78 7.72 36.68
N ALA A 318 -13.96 7.11 35.51
CA ALA A 318 -14.34 5.70 35.40
C ALA A 318 -13.25 4.74 35.92
N GLU A 319 -13.62 3.84 36.84
CA GLU A 319 -12.79 2.75 37.33
C GLU A 319 -12.86 1.52 36.41
N LYS A 320 -11.79 0.71 36.43
CA LYS A 320 -11.61 -0.46 35.57
C LYS A 320 -11.74 -1.72 36.45
N VAL A 321 -12.75 -2.55 36.21
CA VAL A 321 -12.88 -3.89 36.81
C VAL A 321 -12.79 -4.90 35.67
N ASN A 322 -11.88 -5.88 35.79
CA ASN A 322 -11.62 -6.93 34.79
C ASN A 322 -11.30 -6.42 33.37
N GLY A 323 -10.42 -5.42 33.25
CA GLY A 323 -9.82 -5.02 31.96
C GLY A 323 -10.74 -4.24 31.00
N LYS A 324 -12.06 -4.23 31.20
CA LYS A 324 -13.00 -3.39 30.45
C LYS A 324 -13.25 -2.06 31.18
N LYS A 325 -13.31 -0.94 30.43
CA LYS A 325 -13.76 0.36 30.98
C LYS A 325 -15.29 0.33 31.05
N GLN A 326 -15.87 0.39 32.25
CA GLN A 326 -17.31 0.52 32.43
C GLN A 326 -17.70 2.01 32.41
N VAL A 327 -18.81 2.33 31.74
CA VAL A 327 -19.48 3.63 31.86
C VAL A 327 -20.68 3.43 32.78
N LYS A 328 -20.71 4.13 33.91
CA LYS A 328 -21.83 4.07 34.87
C LYS A 328 -22.81 5.20 34.54
N TRP A 329 -24.08 4.86 34.32
CA TRP A 329 -25.16 5.83 34.08
C TRP A 329 -25.94 6.07 35.39
N LEU A 330 -26.26 7.32 35.69
CA LEU A 330 -27.26 7.68 36.70
C LEU A 330 -28.51 8.20 35.96
N LEU A 331 -29.65 7.55 36.19
CA LEU A 331 -30.95 8.12 35.87
C LEU A 331 -31.36 8.99 37.06
N TYR A 332 -31.48 10.29 36.84
CA TYR A 332 -32.06 11.20 37.82
C TYR A 332 -33.55 11.32 37.50
N TRP A 333 -34.42 11.00 38.47
CA TRP A 333 -35.84 11.35 38.43
C TRP A 333 -36.01 12.62 39.24
N ASP A 334 -36.34 13.75 38.60
CA ASP A 334 -36.87 14.92 39.28
C ASP A 334 -38.36 15.10 38.94
N LEU A 335 -39.15 15.26 40.00
CA LEU A 335 -40.61 15.34 40.05
C LEU A 335 -41.21 16.66 39.51
N ALA A 336 -40.59 17.29 38.51
CA ALA A 336 -41.18 18.45 37.83
C ALA A 336 -40.85 18.37 36.34
N GLY A 337 -41.86 18.01 35.54
CA GLY A 337 -41.74 17.58 34.16
C GLY A 337 -40.94 18.51 33.25
N CYS A 338 -39.85 17.99 32.70
CA CYS A 338 -39.41 18.26 31.33
C CYS A 338 -38.45 17.15 30.88
N CYS A 339 -38.83 16.42 29.83
CA CYS A 339 -38.06 15.31 29.28
C CYS A 339 -36.98 15.87 28.35
N MET A 340 -35.69 15.63 28.63
CA MET A 340 -34.62 15.82 27.65
C MET A 340 -33.73 14.56 27.63
N VAL A 341 -34.18 13.57 26.86
CA VAL A 341 -33.39 12.38 26.53
C VAL A 341 -32.30 12.82 25.54
N CYS A 342 -31.05 12.85 25.99
CA CYS A 342 -29.90 12.94 25.10
C CYS A 342 -29.23 11.56 25.03
N LEU A 343 -29.69 10.76 24.07
CA LEU A 343 -29.08 9.48 23.67
C LEU A 343 -27.78 9.75 22.92
N ILE A 344 -26.62 9.33 23.44
CA ILE A 344 -25.46 9.02 22.60
C ILE A 344 -24.91 7.65 23.00
N TRP A 345 -25.05 6.75 22.04
CA TRP A 345 -24.77 5.32 22.02
C TRP A 345 -23.29 5.08 21.71
N TYR A 346 -22.61 4.20 22.46
CA TYR A 346 -21.42 3.48 21.98
C TYR A 346 -21.32 2.14 22.71
N GLY A 347 -21.86 1.10 22.09
CA GLY A 347 -21.56 -0.30 22.42
C GLY A 347 -20.58 -0.86 21.41
N PHE A 348 -19.52 -1.51 21.87
CA PHE A 348 -18.83 -2.57 21.13
C PHE A 348 -18.56 -3.70 22.14
N SER A 349 -19.07 -4.90 21.79
CA SER A 349 -18.99 -6.15 22.55
C SER A 349 -17.57 -6.64 22.81
#